data_AF-A0A8K0T5T6-F1
#
_entry.id   AF-A0A8K0T5T6-F1
#
_cell.length_a   1.000
_cell.length_b   1.000
_cell.length_c   1.000
_cell.angle_alpha   90.00
_cell.angle_beta   90.00
_cell.angle_gamma   90.00
#
_symmetry.space_group_name_H-M   'P 1'
#
loop_
_entity.id
_entity.type
_entity.pdbx_description
1 polymer ?
#
loop_
_entity_poly.entity_id
_entity_poly.type
_entity_poly.pdbx_seq_one_letter_code
_entity_poly.pdbx_strand_id
1 'polypeptide(L)'
;MGGGGKIPYPKHVWSPAGGWYAQPHNWKANTVVAGAVMFGIVLCTWKFSAEREEWTRKPEPGEWYPSRHWSKQLIAWDKEDKLKAEQNKEGSA
;
A
#
# COMPACT_ATOMS: atom_id res chain seq x y z
N MET A 1 -25.29 -13.84 18.89
CA MET A 1 -24.35 -13.44 19.97
C MET A 1 -25.05 -12.43 20.86
N GLY A 2 -25.53 -12.86 22.03
CA GLY A 2 -26.21 -11.99 22.99
C GLY A 2 -25.18 -11.25 23.83
N GLY A 3 -25.02 -9.94 23.60
CA GLY A 3 -24.29 -9.10 24.55
C GLY A 3 -25.08 -9.07 25.85
N GLY A 4 -24.50 -9.59 26.93
CA GLY A 4 -25.05 -9.46 28.27
C GLY A 4 -25.35 -7.98 28.61
N GLY A 5 -26.29 -7.76 29.52
CA GLY A 5 -26.76 -6.41 29.88
C GLY A 5 -25.61 -5.46 30.20
N LYS A 6 -25.71 -4.20 29.75
CA LYS A 6 -24.69 -3.16 29.99
C LYS A 6 -24.65 -2.82 31.49
N ILE A 7 -23.49 -2.97 32.11
CA ILE A 7 -23.25 -2.53 33.49
C ILE A 7 -23.32 -0.99 33.54
N PRO A 8 -23.92 -0.35 34.56
CA PRO A 8 -23.90 1.11 34.70
C PRO A 8 -22.48 1.67 34.70
N TYR A 9 -22.28 2.79 34.01
CA TYR A 9 -20.97 3.45 33.87
C TYR A 9 -21.14 4.98 33.86
N PRO A 10 -20.13 5.74 34.30
CA PRO A 10 -20.18 7.20 34.31
C PRO A 10 -20.22 7.75 32.87
N LYS A 11 -21.21 8.60 32.58
CA LYS A 11 -21.43 9.16 31.22
C LYS A 11 -20.60 10.42 30.92
N HIS A 12 -20.10 11.08 31.97
CA HIS A 12 -19.35 12.33 31.86
C HIS A 12 -17.84 12.13 31.70
N VAL A 13 -17.36 10.90 31.80
CA VAL A 13 -15.94 10.58 31.65
C VAL A 13 -15.63 10.42 30.17
N TRP A 14 -14.62 11.13 29.69
CA TRP A 14 -14.13 11.06 28.32
C TRP A 14 -12.70 10.51 28.28
N SER A 15 -12.41 9.71 27.27
CA SER A 15 -11.05 9.24 26.94
C SER A 15 -10.88 9.21 25.42
N PRO A 16 -9.67 9.46 24.91
CA PRO A 16 -9.40 9.49 23.47
C PRO A 16 -9.65 8.15 22.79
N ALA A 17 -9.50 7.03 23.49
CA ALA A 17 -9.77 5.69 22.97
C ALA A 17 -11.27 5.31 23.02
N GLY A 18 -12.11 6.17 23.59
CA GLY A 18 -13.52 5.89 23.88
C GLY A 18 -13.74 5.55 25.36
N GLY A 19 -14.79 4.78 25.64
CA GLY A 19 -15.18 4.39 27.00
C GLY A 19 -16.01 3.12 27.00
N TRP A 20 -16.82 2.93 28.03
CA TRP A 20 -17.66 1.74 28.16
C TRP A 20 -18.68 1.61 27.03
N TYR A 21 -18.61 0.50 26.30
CA TYR A 21 -19.53 0.14 25.21
C TYR A 21 -19.68 1.24 24.15
N ALA A 22 -18.57 1.87 23.75
CA ALA A 22 -18.56 2.94 22.76
C ALA A 22 -19.13 2.45 21.41
N GLN A 23 -20.30 2.96 21.05
CA GLN A 23 -20.96 2.68 19.78
C GLN A 23 -21.55 3.98 19.23
N PRO A 24 -20.69 4.88 18.72
CA PRO A 24 -21.15 6.16 18.18
C PRO A 24 -22.00 5.90 16.94
N HIS A 25 -23.05 6.71 16.78
CA HIS A 25 -23.97 6.59 15.65
C HIS A 25 -23.25 6.67 14.28
N ASN A 26 -22.19 7.48 14.20
CA ASN A 26 -21.46 7.77 12.97
C ASN A 26 -20.19 6.92 12.77
N TRP A 27 -20.07 5.76 13.43
CA TRP A 27 -18.85 4.94 13.39
C TRP A 27 -18.41 4.61 11.95
N LYS A 28 -19.34 4.32 11.04
CA LYS A 28 -19.04 3.98 9.63
C LYS A 28 -18.32 5.12 8.92
N ALA A 29 -18.88 6.33 9.00
CA ALA A 29 -18.30 7.50 8.37
C ALA A 29 -16.92 7.82 8.95
N ASN A 30 -16.77 7.75 10.27
CA ASN A 30 -15.49 7.99 10.93
C ASN A 30 -14.42 6.99 10.49
N THR A 31 -14.76 5.70 10.36
CA THR A 31 -13.84 4.67 9.86
C THR A 31 -13.47 4.91 8.40
N VAL A 32 -14.40 5.33 7.55
CA VAL A 32 -14.11 5.68 6.15
C VAL A 32 -13.13 6.84 6.07
N VAL A 33 -13.36 7.90 6.86
CA VAL A 33 -12.43 9.05 6.91
C VAL A 33 -11.05 8.63 7.39
N ALA A 34 -10.96 7.85 8.48
CA ALA A 34 -9.69 7.34 8.98
C ALA A 34 -8.95 6.49 7.93
N GLY A 35 -9.68 5.59 7.25
CA GLY A 35 -9.15 4.77 6.17
C GLY A 35 -8.66 5.60 4.98
N ALA A 36 -9.41 6.62 4.58
CA ALA A 36 -9.03 7.52 3.48
C ALA A 36 -7.75 8.30 3.80
N VAL A 37 -7.61 8.80 5.04
CA VAL A 37 -6.39 9.50 5.49
C VAL A 37 -5.19 8.55 5.47
N MET A 38 -5.33 7.35 6.04
CA MET A 38 -4.24 6.35 6.02
C MET A 38 -3.86 5.98 4.58
N PHE A 39 -4.83 5.76 3.71
CA PHE A 39 -4.59 5.44 2.31
C PHE A 39 -3.83 6.56 1.59
N GLY A 40 -4.22 7.82 1.83
CA GLY A 40 -3.50 8.98 1.29
C GLY A 40 -2.03 9.01 1.73
N ILE A 41 -1.76 8.81 3.02
CA ILE A 41 -0.38 8.77 3.55
C ILE A 41 0.43 7.64 2.91
N VAL A 42 -0.16 6.45 2.77
CA VAL A 42 0.50 5.29 2.14
C VAL A 42 0.82 5.58 0.69
N LEU A 43 -0.12 6.16 -0.08
CA LEU A 43 0.13 6.50 -1.48
C LEU A 43 1.23 7.56 -1.64
N CYS A 44 1.22 8.61 -0.82
CA CYS A 44 2.26 9.64 -0.85
C CYS A 44 3.64 9.05 -0.53
N THR A 45 3.73 8.25 0.54
CA THR A 45 4.97 7.60 0.96
C THR A 45 5.47 6.60 -0.09
N TRP A 46 4.56 5.80 -0.66
CA TRP A 46 4.88 4.84 -1.72
C TRP A 46 5.42 5.54 -2.97
N LYS A 47 4.76 6.61 -3.44
CA LYS A 47 5.22 7.39 -4.60
C LYS A 47 6.59 8.02 -4.34
N PHE A 48 6.77 8.62 -3.16
CA PHE A 48 8.04 9.20 -2.75
C PHE A 48 9.18 8.16 -2.72
N SER A 49 8.89 6.96 -2.21
CA SER A 49 9.84 5.84 -2.14
C SER A 49 10.15 5.30 -3.53
N ALA A 50 9.13 5.04 -4.36
CA ALA A 50 9.28 4.48 -5.71
C ALA A 50 10.10 5.39 -6.64
N GLU A 51 10.03 6.72 -6.43
CA GLU A 51 10.82 7.68 -7.21
C GLU A 51 12.29 7.74 -6.81
N ARG A 52 12.63 7.28 -5.60
CA ARG A 52 14.00 7.25 -5.05
C ARG A 52 14.61 5.84 -5.02
N GLU A 53 13.86 4.86 -5.50
CA GLU A 53 14.31 3.49 -5.55
C GLU A 53 15.41 3.35 -6.62
N GLU A 54 16.66 3.19 -6.16
CA GLU A 54 17.82 2.92 -7.00
C GLU A 54 18.34 1.50 -6.75
N TRP A 55 18.64 0.79 -7.83
CA TRP A 55 19.15 -0.58 -7.81
C TRP A 55 20.64 -0.58 -8.10
N THR A 56 21.42 -1.20 -7.20
CA THR A 56 22.89 -1.28 -7.31
C THR A 56 23.34 -2.15 -8.48
N ARG A 57 22.56 -3.17 -8.83
CA ARG A 57 22.81 -4.08 -9.95
C ARG A 57 21.52 -4.41 -10.68
N LYS A 58 21.66 -4.79 -11.95
CA LYS A 58 20.57 -5.41 -12.70
C LYS A 58 20.29 -6.81 -12.14
N PRO A 59 19.03 -7.16 -11.84
CA PRO A 59 18.66 -8.48 -11.34
C PRO A 59 18.83 -9.56 -12.42
N GLU A 60 18.94 -10.80 -11.98
CA GLU A 60 19.15 -11.93 -12.89
C GLU A 60 17.88 -12.25 -13.68
N PRO A 61 18.02 -12.71 -14.94
CA PRO A 61 16.88 -13.16 -15.74
C PRO A 61 16.13 -14.29 -15.01
N GLY A 62 14.83 -14.10 -14.78
CA GLY A 62 13.97 -15.07 -14.08
C GLY A 62 13.67 -14.74 -12.62
N GLU A 63 14.34 -13.76 -12.02
CA GLU A 63 14.10 -13.36 -10.63
C GLU A 63 12.86 -12.44 -10.52
N TRP A 64 11.89 -12.82 -9.68
CA TRP A 64 10.67 -12.03 -9.50
C TRP A 64 10.77 -11.12 -8.28
N TYR A 65 10.38 -9.85 -8.46
CA TYR A 65 10.27 -8.87 -7.39
C TYR A 65 9.08 -7.95 -7.64
N PRO A 66 8.36 -7.53 -6.59
CA PRO A 66 7.14 -6.77 -6.74
C PRO A 66 7.42 -5.36 -7.30
N SER A 67 8.59 -4.78 -7.02
CA SER A 67 8.93 -3.45 -7.53
C SER A 67 9.17 -3.36 -9.03
N ARG A 68 9.19 -4.48 -9.78
CA ARG A 68 9.12 -4.48 -11.26
C ARG A 68 8.00 -3.60 -11.81
N HIS A 69 6.90 -3.48 -11.08
CA HIS A 69 5.70 -2.77 -11.53
C HIS A 69 5.79 -1.24 -11.38
N TRP A 70 6.68 -0.72 -10.53
CA TRP A 70 6.74 0.72 -10.24
C TRP A 70 8.14 1.33 -10.24
N SER A 71 9.19 0.54 -10.06
CA SER A 71 10.56 1.03 -10.09
C SER A 71 10.97 1.39 -11.51
N LYS A 72 11.37 2.66 -11.70
CA LYS A 72 11.71 3.20 -13.03
C LYS A 72 12.87 2.45 -13.67
N GLN A 73 13.90 2.11 -12.87
CA GLN A 73 15.12 1.46 -13.34
C GLN A 73 14.83 0.04 -13.85
N LEU A 74 14.00 -0.72 -13.12
CA LEU A 74 13.64 -2.09 -13.48
C LEU A 74 12.76 -2.13 -14.73
N ILE A 75 11.80 -1.21 -14.83
CA ILE A 75 10.95 -1.06 -16.03
C ILE A 75 11.80 -0.71 -17.26
N ALA A 76 12.80 0.16 -17.12
CA ALA A 76 13.69 0.53 -18.22
C ALA A 76 14.52 -0.68 -18.69
N TRP A 77 15.14 -1.40 -17.76
CA TRP A 77 15.91 -2.61 -18.07
C TRP A 77 15.06 -3.71 -18.72
N ASP A 78 13.83 -3.92 -18.26
CA ASP A 78 12.91 -4.90 -18.84
C ASP A 78 12.49 -4.52 -20.27
N LYS A 79 12.42 -3.22 -20.60
CA LYS A 79 12.17 -2.76 -21.98
C LYS A 79 13.40 -3.00 -22.87
N GLU A 80 14.59 -2.69 -22.37
CA GLU A 80 15.85 -2.91 -23.10
C GLU A 80 16.05 -4.40 -23.43
N ASP A 81 15.76 -5.30 -22.50
CA ASP A 81 15.91 -6.75 -22.72
C ASP A 81 14.95 -7.28 -23.78
N LYS A 82 13.71 -6.75 -23.82
CA LYS A 82 12.73 -7.09 -24.87
C LYS A 82 13.22 -6.63 -26.24
N LEU A 83 13.69 -5.40 -26.36
CA LEU A 83 14.20 -4.85 -27.61
C LEU A 83 15.42 -5.64 -28.12
N LYS A 84 16.37 -6.00 -27.23
CA LYS A 84 17.52 -6.84 -27.59
C LYS A 84 17.09 -8.24 -28.05
N ALA A 85 16.08 -8.82 -27.40
CA ALA A 85 15.54 -10.11 -27.79
C ALA A 85 14.85 -10.08 -29.16
N GLU A 86 14.20 -8.96 -29.51
CA GLU A 86 13.58 -8.73 -30.82
C GLU A 86 14.67 -8.55 -31.90
N GLN A 87 15.67 -7.70 -31.67
CA GLN A 87 16.78 -7.48 -32.60
C GLN A 87 17.56 -8.76 -32.89
N ASN A 88 17.84 -9.58 -31.86
CA ASN A 88 18.51 -10.86 -32.06
C ASN A 88 17.69 -11.85 -32.89
N LYS A 89 16.36 -11.80 -32.80
CA LYS A 89 15.48 -12.63 -33.66
C LYS A 89 15.53 -12.15 -35.09
N GLU A 90 15.44 -10.84 -35.33
CA GLU A 90 15.46 -10.25 -36.68
C GLU A 90 16.81 -10.44 -37.38
N GLY A 91 17.93 -10.31 -36.68
CA GLY A 91 19.28 -10.54 -37.23
C GLY A 91 19.65 -12.01 -37.42
N SER A 92 18.81 -12.94 -36.96
CA SER A 92 18.98 -14.39 -37.13
C SER A 92 18.12 -14.99 -38.26
N ALA A 93 17.28 -14.15 -38.89
CA ALA A 93 16.45 -14.48 -40.05
C ALA A 93 17.14 -14.01 -41.35
#